data_AF-A0A1L2F1A5-F1
#
_entry.id   AF-A0A1L2F1A5-F1
#
_cell.length_a   1.000
_cell.length_b   1.000
_cell.length_c   1.000
_cell.angle_alpha   90.00
_cell.angle_beta   90.00
_cell.angle_gamma   90.00
#
_symmetry.space_group_name_H-M   'P 1'
#
loop_
_entity.id
_entity.type
_entity.pdbx_description
1 polymer ?
#
loop_
_entity_poly.entity_id
_entity_poly.type
_entity_poly.pdbx_seq_one_letter_code
_entity_poly.pdbx_strand_id
1 'polypeptide(L)' 'AAGFNIIPSSTGAAKAVGKVLPALNGKLTGMAFRVPTVDVSVVDLTVRLQKSATYSQIKAAIKEES' A
#
# COMPACT_ATOMS: atom_id res chain seq x y z
N ALA A 1 24.98 0.89 -5.75
CA ALA A 1 24.38 1.05 -7.09
C ALA A 1 22.93 0.57 -7.06
N ALA A 2 21.96 1.47 -7.30
CA ALA A 2 20.52 1.15 -7.25
C ALA A 2 19.93 0.74 -8.61
N GLY A 3 20.56 1.14 -9.73
CA GLY A 3 20.04 0.90 -11.09
C GLY A 3 20.18 -0.53 -11.63
N PHE A 4 20.60 -1.49 -10.80
CA PHE A 4 20.83 -2.88 -11.22
C PHE A 4 20.26 -3.92 -10.25
N ASN A 5 19.68 -3.49 -9.13
CA ASN A 5 19.27 -4.37 -8.06
C ASN A 5 17.82 -4.10 -7.65
N ILE A 6 17.20 -5.15 -7.12
CA ILE A 6 15.98 -5.03 -6.32
C ILE A 6 16.42 -4.93 -4.87
N ILE A 7 16.09 -3.81 -4.21
CA ILE A 7 16.57 -3.52 -2.86
C ILE A 7 15.36 -3.50 -1.90
N PRO A 8 15.20 -4.52 -1.03
CA PRO A 8 14.19 -4.48 0.03
C PRO A 8 14.57 -3.43 1.07
N SER A 9 13.58 -2.69 1.56
CA SER A 9 13.74 -1.70 2.62
C SER A 9 12.47 -1.58 3.45
N SER A 10 12.61 -1.22 4.73
CA SER A 10 11.47 -0.82 5.56
C SER A 10 10.88 0.50 5.06
N THR A 11 9.58 0.73 5.30
CA THR A 11 8.93 2.02 5.02
C THR A 11 8.12 2.51 6.22
N GLY A 12 8.06 3.83 6.41
CA GLY A 12 7.21 4.47 7.42
C GLY A 12 5.77 4.66 6.96
N ALA A 13 5.46 4.46 5.68
CA ALA A 13 4.16 4.82 5.08
C ALA A 13 2.97 4.16 5.81
N ALA A 14 3.02 2.85 6.02
CA ALA A 14 1.94 2.12 6.69
C ALA A 14 1.71 2.58 8.15
N LYS A 15 2.78 2.96 8.87
CA LYS A 15 2.67 3.54 10.21
C LYS A 15 2.09 4.96 10.17
N ALA A 16 2.44 5.74 9.15
CA ALA A 16 1.93 7.10 8.95
C ALA A 16 0.41 7.09 8.65
N VAL A 17 -0.09 6.09 7.90
CA VAL A 17 -1.53 5.90 7.70
C VAL A 17 -2.27 5.80 9.03
N GLY A 18 -1.72 5.10 10.03
CA GLY A 18 -2.30 5.01 11.37
C GLY A 18 -2.43 6.36 12.10
N LYS A 19 -1.57 7.33 11.77
CA LYS A 19 -1.67 8.69 12.33
C LYS A 19 -2.73 9.53 11.63
N VAL A 20 -2.88 9.36 10.31
CA VAL A 20 -3.85 10.10 9.49
C VAL A 20 -5.27 9.52 9.64
N LEU A 21 -5.36 8.19 9.77
CA LEU A 21 -6.59 7.44 9.95
C LEU A 21 -6.51 6.67 11.28
N PRO A 22 -6.90 7.28 12.41
CA PRO A 22 -6.72 6.68 13.74
C PRO A 22 -7.33 5.29 13.90
N ALA A 23 -8.44 5.00 13.21
CA ALA A 23 -9.10 3.69 13.21
C ALA A 23 -8.23 2.55 12.61
N LEU A 24 -7.19 2.91 11.85
CA LEU A 24 -6.23 2.00 11.23
C LEU A 24 -4.90 1.93 12.01
N ASN A 25 -4.76 2.68 13.11
CA ASN A 25 -3.53 2.69 13.88
C ASN A 25 -3.17 1.29 14.40
N GLY A 26 -1.91 0.89 14.19
CA GLY A 26 -1.41 -0.44 14.55
C GLY A 26 -1.90 -1.60 13.67
N LYS A 27 -2.81 -1.37 12.70
CA LYS A 27 -3.34 -2.43 11.83
C LYS A 27 -2.57 -2.64 10.54
N LEU A 28 -1.80 -1.64 10.12
CA LEU A 28 -1.05 -1.65 8.87
C LEU A 28 0.46 -1.59 9.13
N THR A 29 1.20 -2.39 8.37
CA THR A 29 2.66 -2.34 8.26
C THR A 29 3.05 -2.60 6.81
N GLY A 30 4.31 -2.37 6.44
CA GLY A 30 4.75 -2.61 5.07
C GLY A 30 6.24 -2.53 4.88
N MET A 31 6.68 -2.96 3.70
CA MET A 31 8.03 -2.83 3.19
C MET A 31 7.98 -2.27 1.76
N ALA A 32 9.12 -1.82 1.25
CA ALA A 32 9.26 -1.34 -0.11
C ALA A 32 10.36 -2.11 -0.84
N PHE A 33 10.13 -2.36 -2.12
CA PHE A 33 11.17 -2.82 -3.04
C PHE A 33 11.55 -1.66 -3.94
N ARG A 34 12.80 -1.19 -3.82
CA ARG A 34 13.34 -0.21 -4.77
C ARG A 34 13.84 -0.97 -5.99
N VAL A 35 13.36 -0.59 -7.16
CA VAL A 35 13.66 -1.25 -8.44
C VAL A 35 14.33 -0.26 -9.40
N PRO A 36 14.98 -0.74 -10.48
CA PRO A 36 15.66 0.10 -11.47
C PRO A 36 14.72 0.93 -12.37
N THR A 37 13.89 1.79 -11.81
CA THR A 37 13.07 2.78 -12.53
C THR A 37 13.37 4.18 -12.02
N VAL A 38 13.42 5.16 -12.93
CA VAL A 38 13.79 6.55 -12.59
C VAL A 38 12.68 7.29 -11.85
N ASP A 39 11.43 6.97 -12.16
CA ASP A 39 10.24 7.58 -11.58
C ASP A 39 9.07 6.58 -11.65
N VAL A 40 7.96 6.94 -11.02
CA VAL A 40 6.74 6.15 -10.82
C VAL A 40 6.95 5.00 -9.83
N SER A 41 5.90 4.73 -9.07
CA SER A 41 5.86 3.66 -8.08
C SER A 41 4.43 3.11 -7.97
N VAL A 42 4.30 1.93 -7.37
CA VAL A 42 3.00 1.28 -7.14
C VAL A 42 2.89 0.85 -5.68
N VAL A 43 1.68 0.89 -5.15
CA VAL A 43 1.33 0.33 -3.84
C VAL A 43 0.61 -0.99 -4.07
N ASP A 44 1.14 -2.06 -3.48
CA ASP A 44 0.44 -3.34 -3.35
C ASP A 44 -0.13 -3.44 -1.93
N LEU A 45 -1.46 -3.39 -1.81
CA LEU A 45 -2.17 -3.42 -0.54
C LEU A 45 -2.95 -4.71 -0.39
N THR A 46 -2.50 -5.56 0.52
CA THR A 46 -3.24 -6.75 0.95
C THR A 46 -3.80 -6.53 2.35
N VAL A 47 -5.13 -6.65 2.49
CA VAL A 47 -5.83 -6.46 3.77
C VAL A 47 -6.92 -7.51 3.97
N ARG A 48 -7.27 -7.76 5.24
CA ARG A 48 -8.47 -8.51 5.59
C ARG A 48 -9.61 -7.54 5.88
N LEU A 49 -10.68 -7.64 5.10
CA LEU A 49 -11.86 -6.79 5.27
C LEU A 49 -12.75 -7.38 6.37
N GLN A 50 -13.40 -6.49 7.14
CA GLN A 50 -14.38 -6.92 8.15
C GLN A 50 -15.66 -7.47 7.51
N LYS A 51 -16.06 -6.92 6.35
CA LYS A 51 -17.17 -7.41 5.54
C LYS A 51 -16.61 -7.99 4.26
N SER A 52 -17.06 -9.19 3.90
CA SER A 52 -16.71 -9.81 2.62
C SER A 52 -17.15 -8.90 1.48
N ALA A 53 -16.25 -8.71 0.52
CA ALA A 53 -16.52 -7.94 -0.68
C ALA A 53 -15.96 -8.69 -1.89
N THR A 54 -16.67 -8.62 -3.01
CA THR A 54 -16.21 -9.13 -4.30
C THR A 54 -15.27 -8.12 -4.95
N TYR A 55 -14.43 -8.60 -5.87
CA TYR A 55 -13.55 -7.73 -6.65
C TYR A 55 -14.30 -6.60 -7.38
N SER A 56 -15.48 -6.91 -7.93
CA SER A 56 -16.32 -5.92 -8.62
C SER A 56 -16.81 -4.81 -7.69
N GLN A 57 -17.18 -5.14 -6.44
CA GLN A 57 -17.59 -4.14 -5.45
C GLN A 57 -16.44 -3.24 -5.04
N ILE A 58 -15.23 -3.80 -4.85
CA ILE A 58 -14.04 -3.02 -4.50
C ILE A 58 -13.68 -2.06 -5.65
N LYS A 59 -13.67 -2.56 -6.90
CA LYS A 59 -13.41 -1.71 -8.07
C LYS A 59 -14.43 -0.58 -8.23
N ALA A 60 -15.71 -0.87 -8.01
CA ALA A 60 -16.77 0.12 -8.12
C ALA A 60 -16.59 1.22 -7.06
N ALA A 61 -16.35 0.86 -5.80
CA ALA A 61 -16.11 1.81 -4.72
C ALA A 61 -14.87 2.68 -4.97
N ILE A 62 -13.76 2.10 -5.43
CA ILE A 62 -12.56 2.88 -5.78
C ILE A 62 -12.87 3.87 -6.90
N LYS A 63 -13.59 3.43 -7.93
CA LYS A 63 -13.92 4.29 -9.09
C LYS A 63 -14.90 5.42 -8.74
N GLU A 64 -15.81 5.19 -7.79
CA GLU A 64 -16.76 6.20 -7.30
C GLU A 64 -16.06 7.31 -6.51
N GLU A 65 -15.01 6.97 -5.76
CA GLU A 65 -14.23 7.89 -4.92
C GLU A 65 -13.00 8.51 -5.64
N SER A 66 -12.77 8.17 -6.92
CA SER A 66 -11.67 8.70 -7.75
C SER A 66 -12.08 9.95 -8.50
#